data_AF-A0A9E2A089-F1
#
_entry.id   AF-A0A9E2A089-F1
#
_cell.length_a   1.000
_cell.length_b   1.000
_cell.length_c   1.000
_cell.angle_alpha   90.00
_cell.angle_beta   90.00
_cell.angle_gamma   90.00
#
_symmetry.space_group_name_H-M   'P 1'
#
loop_
_entity.id
_entity.type
_entity.pdbx_description
1 polymer ?
#
loop_
_entity_poly.entity_id
_entity_poly.type
_entity_poly.pdbx_seq_one_letter_code
_entity_poly.pdbx_strand_id
1 'polypeptide(L)'
;MLNIDRTIPEVSVENPGQLPEGIFEFGEPLVLKGLVRHWPAVQAARDSVSAVDDYLRRFYSDAPVNAVYGEPGQKGRLFYNEDLSGFNFQTVRARLDKVLDDIRGQSHERDPAGIYIGSTSVDNVLPGFRSENDLRIEGQDPLVFIWLGNHSRIAAHFDLPDNIACCVAGKRRFTLFPPAEIGNLYPGPIDFTPAGQIISMVDFDNPDFDRFPRFEQALNAARVADLEPGDALYVPSMWWHHVEGMDILNVLIN
;
A
#
# COMPACT_ATOMS: atom_id res chain seq x y z
N MET A 1 15.30 -10.44 0.39
CA MET A 1 14.43 -10.19 -0.79
C MET A 1 14.24 -11.46 -1.60
N LEU A 2 12.98 -11.91 -1.75
CA LEU A 2 12.61 -13.13 -2.47
C LEU A 2 12.89 -12.97 -3.97
N ASN A 3 13.42 -14.00 -4.63
CA ASN A 3 13.56 -14.00 -6.08
C ASN A 3 12.29 -14.58 -6.71
N ILE A 4 11.41 -13.71 -7.21
CA ILE A 4 10.15 -14.08 -7.86
C ILE A 4 10.22 -13.59 -9.31
N ASP A 5 10.36 -14.52 -10.25
CA ASP A 5 10.58 -14.19 -11.67
C ASP A 5 9.28 -13.89 -12.43
N ARG A 6 8.11 -14.19 -11.85
CA ARG A 6 6.81 -13.95 -12.46
C ARG A 6 6.31 -12.55 -12.15
N THR A 7 6.05 -11.79 -13.20
CA THR A 7 5.43 -10.47 -13.10
C THR A 7 3.93 -10.53 -13.33
N ILE A 8 3.21 -9.58 -12.75
CA ILE A 8 1.82 -9.31 -13.11
C ILE A 8 1.78 -8.79 -14.56
N PRO A 9 0.78 -9.19 -15.37
CA PRO A 9 0.59 -8.60 -16.70
C PRO A 9 0.45 -7.07 -16.63
N GLU A 10 1.02 -6.38 -17.60
CA GLU A 10 0.95 -4.91 -17.68
C GLU A 10 0.23 -4.48 -18.95
N VAL A 11 -0.59 -3.44 -18.84
CA VAL A 11 -1.20 -2.74 -19.97
C VAL A 11 -0.89 -1.25 -19.88
N SER A 12 -0.49 -0.67 -21.01
CA SER A 12 -0.33 0.78 -21.11
C SER A 12 -1.68 1.46 -21.32
N VAL A 13 -2.02 2.40 -20.45
CA VAL A 13 -3.29 3.13 -20.56
C VAL A 13 -3.14 4.29 -21.53
N GLU A 14 -3.76 4.20 -22.70
CA GLU A 14 -3.70 5.24 -23.74
C GLU A 14 -4.29 6.56 -23.24
N ASN A 15 -5.52 6.52 -22.71
CA ASN A 15 -6.26 7.66 -22.17
C ASN A 15 -6.20 7.67 -20.63
N PRO A 16 -5.38 8.53 -20.00
CA PRO A 16 -5.31 8.62 -18.54
C PRO A 16 -6.70 8.77 -17.90
N GLY A 17 -6.93 8.10 -16.78
CA GLY A 17 -8.20 8.13 -16.04
C GLY A 17 -9.30 7.21 -16.61
N GLN A 18 -9.05 6.52 -17.73
CA GLN A 18 -9.98 5.52 -18.27
C GLN A 18 -9.47 4.11 -17.94
N LEU A 19 -10.31 3.34 -17.23
CA LEU A 19 -10.05 1.93 -16.98
C LEU A 19 -10.28 1.12 -18.27
N PRO A 20 -9.50 0.05 -18.51
CA PRO A 20 -9.82 -0.94 -19.53
C PRO A 20 -11.23 -1.51 -19.35
N GLU A 21 -11.94 -1.71 -20.45
CA GLU A 21 -13.26 -2.35 -20.45
C GLU A 21 -13.17 -3.77 -19.87
N GLY A 22 -14.16 -4.14 -19.05
CA GLY A 22 -14.21 -5.48 -18.44
C GLY A 22 -13.13 -5.76 -17.39
N ILE A 23 -12.40 -4.76 -16.89
CA ILE A 23 -11.33 -4.98 -15.91
C ILE A 23 -11.79 -5.77 -14.67
N PHE A 24 -13.01 -5.52 -14.19
CA PHE A 24 -13.58 -6.22 -13.04
C PHE A 24 -14.06 -7.65 -13.36
N GLU A 25 -14.11 -8.04 -14.63
CA GLU A 25 -14.46 -9.40 -15.06
C GLU A 25 -13.21 -10.28 -15.22
N PHE A 26 -12.02 -9.68 -15.25
CA PHE A 26 -10.76 -10.36 -15.53
C PHE A 26 -10.35 -11.35 -14.43
N GLY A 27 -10.70 -11.07 -13.16
CA GLY A 27 -10.47 -11.98 -12.03
C GLY A 27 -8.99 -12.21 -11.64
N GLU A 28 -8.05 -11.58 -12.35
CA GLU A 28 -6.62 -11.59 -12.08
C GLU A 28 -6.08 -10.16 -11.91
N PRO A 29 -4.95 -9.96 -11.19
CA PRO A 29 -4.36 -8.64 -11.06
C PRO A 29 -3.78 -8.16 -12.39
N LEU A 30 -3.80 -6.84 -12.57
CA LEU A 30 -3.34 -6.17 -13.79
C LEU A 30 -2.70 -4.83 -13.44
N VAL A 31 -1.48 -4.60 -13.94
CA VAL A 31 -0.83 -3.30 -13.83
C VAL A 31 -1.32 -2.39 -14.95
N LEU A 32 -1.81 -1.22 -14.59
CA LEU A 32 -2.32 -0.18 -15.46
C LEU A 32 -1.29 0.95 -15.56
N LYS A 33 -0.35 0.82 -16.49
CA LYS A 33 0.77 1.76 -16.62
C LYS A 33 0.27 3.14 -17.00
N GLY A 34 0.64 4.13 -16.17
CA GLY A 34 0.29 5.52 -16.37
C GLY A 34 -1.20 5.86 -16.26
N LEU A 35 -2.05 5.02 -15.64
CA LEU A 35 -3.49 5.29 -15.49
C LEU A 35 -3.75 6.69 -14.91
N VAL A 36 -3.11 7.01 -13.79
CA VAL A 36 -3.32 8.26 -13.04
C VAL A 36 -2.22 9.27 -13.29
N ARG A 37 -1.40 9.08 -14.34
CA ARG A 37 -0.25 9.97 -14.65
C ARG A 37 -0.62 11.45 -14.79
N HIS A 38 -1.87 11.76 -15.11
CA HIS A 38 -2.37 13.12 -15.32
C HIS A 38 -2.76 13.85 -14.03
N TRP A 39 -2.89 13.14 -12.91
CA TRP A 39 -3.28 13.73 -11.62
C TRP A 39 -2.27 14.80 -11.17
N PRO A 40 -2.72 16.00 -10.76
CA PRO A 40 -1.82 17.04 -10.25
C PRO A 40 -0.97 16.57 -9.07
N ALA A 41 -1.49 15.69 -8.20
CA ALA A 41 -0.72 15.09 -7.11
C ALA A 41 0.47 14.25 -7.61
N VAL A 42 0.28 13.50 -8.71
CA VAL A 42 1.34 12.70 -9.35
C VAL A 42 2.38 13.62 -10.01
N GLN A 43 1.93 14.70 -10.64
CA GLN A 43 2.85 15.70 -11.23
C GLN A 43 3.70 16.35 -10.13
N ALA A 44 3.09 16.77 -9.02
CA ALA A 44 3.80 17.31 -7.87
C ALA A 44 4.81 16.29 -7.29
N ALA A 45 4.45 15.01 -7.23
CA ALA A 45 5.35 13.95 -6.75
C ALA A 45 6.57 13.73 -7.65
N ARG A 46 6.40 13.91 -8.97
CA ARG A 46 7.50 13.83 -9.94
C ARG A 46 8.43 15.03 -9.85
N ASP A 47 7.91 16.20 -9.48
CA ASP A 47 8.72 17.40 -9.27
C ASP A 47 9.61 17.24 -8.04
N SER A 48 9.04 16.89 -6.87
CA SER A 48 9.81 16.54 -5.68
C SER A 48 8.92 15.96 -4.56
N VAL A 49 9.56 15.32 -3.57
CA VAL A 49 8.91 14.90 -2.32
C VAL A 49 8.25 16.08 -1.60
N SER A 50 8.90 17.25 -1.56
CA SER A 50 8.31 18.45 -0.92
C SER A 50 7.09 18.95 -1.68
N ALA A 51 7.10 18.90 -3.00
CA ALA A 51 5.99 19.40 -3.81
C ALA A 51 4.70 18.59 -3.60
N VAL A 52 4.78 17.25 -3.53
CA VAL A 52 3.59 16.44 -3.21
C VAL A 52 3.14 16.59 -1.76
N ASP A 53 4.08 16.73 -0.81
CA ASP A 53 3.74 17.03 0.59
C ASP A 53 2.97 18.36 0.70
N ASP A 54 3.51 19.44 0.13
CA ASP A 54 2.87 20.75 0.08
C ASP A 54 1.51 20.68 -0.66
N TYR A 55 1.41 19.86 -1.72
CA TYR A 55 0.16 19.63 -2.45
C TYR A 55 -0.92 19.00 -1.55
N LEU A 56 -0.60 17.96 -0.80
CA LEU A 56 -1.55 17.31 0.13
C LEU A 56 -1.99 18.27 1.24
N ARG A 57 -1.05 19.05 1.80
CA ARG A 57 -1.35 20.02 2.88
C ARG A 57 -2.38 21.07 2.48
N ARG A 58 -2.51 21.41 1.19
CA ARG A 58 -3.53 22.35 0.70
C ARG A 58 -4.96 21.87 0.93
N PHE A 59 -5.18 20.56 0.99
CA PHE A 59 -6.50 19.95 1.22
C PHE A 59 -6.72 19.55 2.67
N TYR A 60 -5.67 19.51 3.50
CA TYR A 60 -5.79 19.04 4.87
C TYR A 60 -6.67 19.97 5.71
N SER A 61 -7.68 19.39 6.37
CA SER A 61 -8.70 20.14 7.11
C SER A 61 -8.70 19.85 8.61
N ASP A 62 -7.52 19.67 9.22
CA ASP A 62 -7.33 19.36 10.65
C ASP A 62 -7.98 18.05 11.15
N ALA A 63 -8.50 17.22 10.23
CA ALA A 63 -9.07 15.93 10.58
C ALA A 63 -8.00 15.00 11.19
N PRO A 64 -8.32 14.27 12.26
CA PRO A 64 -7.36 13.36 12.87
C PRO A 64 -7.19 12.08 12.03
N VAL A 65 -5.98 11.54 12.03
CA VAL A 65 -5.61 10.27 11.42
C VAL A 65 -5.14 9.29 12.50
N ASN A 66 -5.25 7.99 12.22
CA ASN A 66 -4.63 6.95 13.04
C ASN A 66 -3.26 6.62 12.43
N ALA A 67 -2.22 7.24 12.96
CA ALA A 67 -0.85 7.01 12.54
C ALA A 67 -0.23 5.86 13.32
N VAL A 68 0.60 5.10 12.64
CA VAL A 68 1.38 3.99 13.18
C VAL A 68 2.84 4.42 13.20
N TYR A 69 3.47 4.28 14.36
CA TYR A 69 4.88 4.54 14.60
C TYR A 69 5.57 3.26 15.05
N GLY A 70 6.43 2.72 14.21
CA GLY A 70 7.36 1.64 14.53
C GLY A 70 8.68 2.19 15.07
N GLU A 71 9.59 1.27 15.37
CA GLU A 71 10.94 1.61 15.87
C GLU A 71 11.99 1.45 14.75
N PRO A 72 13.13 2.16 14.84
CA PRO A 72 14.32 1.88 14.02
C PRO A 72 14.75 0.41 14.09
N GLY A 73 15.45 -0.08 13.06
CA GLY A 73 15.99 -1.45 13.01
C GLY A 73 14.98 -2.51 12.55
N GLN A 74 13.70 -2.13 12.40
CA GLN A 74 12.63 -3.01 11.94
C GLN A 74 12.48 -3.03 10.41
N LYS A 75 13.29 -2.26 9.67
CA LYS A 75 13.23 -2.11 8.20
C LYS A 75 11.81 -1.80 7.69
N GLY A 76 11.05 -0.98 8.43
CA GLY A 76 9.68 -0.60 8.10
C GLY A 76 8.63 -1.71 8.27
N ARG A 77 8.96 -2.86 8.89
CA ARG A 77 8.02 -3.95 9.12
C ARG A 77 7.10 -3.63 10.29
N LEU A 78 5.82 -3.40 9.99
CA LEU A 78 4.76 -3.18 11.00
C LEU A 78 4.02 -4.49 11.26
N PHE A 79 4.22 -5.09 12.42
CA PHE A 79 3.82 -6.48 12.69
C PHE A 79 3.58 -6.75 14.20
N TYR A 80 3.29 -8.00 14.55
CA TYR A 80 3.29 -8.44 15.95
C TYR A 80 4.69 -8.32 16.58
N ASN A 81 4.73 -8.16 17.90
CA ASN A 81 5.95 -8.38 18.67
C ASN A 81 6.31 -9.89 18.73
N GLU A 82 7.49 -10.22 19.28
CA GLU A 82 8.03 -11.60 19.22
C GLU A 82 7.14 -12.66 19.88
N ASP A 83 6.47 -12.32 20.99
CA ASP A 83 5.62 -13.24 21.76
C ASP A 83 4.13 -13.18 21.35
N LEU A 84 3.79 -12.38 20.33
CA LEU A 84 2.43 -12.17 19.81
C LEU A 84 1.44 -11.60 20.85
N SER A 85 1.93 -11.02 21.95
CA SER A 85 1.07 -10.34 22.96
C SER A 85 0.65 -8.93 22.53
N GLY A 86 1.32 -8.38 21.52
CA GLY A 86 1.20 -7.00 21.10
C GLY A 86 1.73 -6.78 19.68
N PHE A 87 2.01 -5.52 19.38
CA PHE A 87 2.58 -5.10 18.11
C PHE A 87 3.96 -4.50 18.33
N ASN A 88 4.77 -4.48 17.28
CA ASN A 88 6.09 -3.85 17.28
C ASN A 88 6.03 -2.33 16.99
N PHE A 89 4.82 -1.77 17.00
CA PHE A 89 4.51 -0.38 16.71
C PHE A 89 3.44 0.14 17.69
N GLN A 90 3.25 1.46 17.70
CA GLN A 90 2.18 2.14 18.42
C GLN A 90 1.22 2.82 17.44
N THR A 91 -0.08 2.80 17.76
CA THR A 91 -1.09 3.58 17.05
C THR A 91 -1.39 4.86 17.82
N VAL A 92 -1.24 6.00 17.15
CA VAL A 92 -1.43 7.34 17.72
C VAL A 92 -2.47 8.09 16.88
N ARG A 93 -3.47 8.68 17.55
CA ARG A 93 -4.37 9.62 16.91
C ARG A 93 -3.64 10.95 16.74
N ALA A 94 -3.30 11.31 15.51
CA ALA A 94 -2.44 12.44 15.17
C ALA A 94 -3.08 13.37 14.14
N ARG A 95 -2.44 14.51 13.89
CA ARG A 95 -2.76 15.38 12.75
C ARG A 95 -1.90 14.99 11.54
N LEU A 96 -2.48 15.01 10.34
CA LEU A 96 -1.77 14.58 9.12
C LEU A 96 -0.55 15.46 8.82
N ASP A 97 -0.65 16.78 9.03
CA ASP A 97 0.46 17.71 8.85
C ASP A 97 1.66 17.38 9.75
N LYS A 98 1.41 16.92 10.98
CA LYS A 98 2.44 16.45 11.91
C LYS A 98 3.05 15.12 11.49
N VAL A 99 2.25 14.18 11.03
CA VAL A 99 2.76 12.91 10.48
C VAL A 99 3.68 13.16 9.28
N LEU A 100 3.32 14.10 8.41
CA LEU A 100 4.17 14.52 7.28
C LEU A 100 5.47 15.20 7.75
N ASP A 101 5.41 16.05 8.78
CA ASP A 101 6.61 16.63 9.41
C ASP A 101 7.53 15.53 9.96
N ASP A 102 6.97 14.53 10.65
CA ASP A 102 7.72 13.43 11.25
C ASP A 102 8.39 12.55 10.18
N ILE A 103 7.66 12.19 9.11
CA ILE A 103 8.20 11.46 7.96
C ILE A 103 9.37 12.21 7.34
N ARG A 104 9.21 13.53 7.13
CA ARG A 104 10.29 14.37 6.60
C ARG A 104 11.49 14.39 7.54
N GLY A 105 11.27 14.39 8.85
CA GLY A 105 12.31 14.30 9.86
C GLY A 105 13.15 13.02 9.78
N GLN A 106 12.57 11.92 9.30
CA GLN A 106 13.28 10.64 9.13
C GLN A 106 14.15 10.57 7.85
N SER A 107 14.08 11.55 6.95
CA SER A 107 14.67 11.48 5.60
C SER A 107 16.20 11.38 5.54
N HIS A 108 16.90 11.76 6.61
CA HIS A 108 18.35 11.71 6.70
C HIS A 108 18.87 10.60 7.63
N GLU A 109 17.97 9.84 8.25
CA GLU A 109 18.33 8.74 9.13
C GLU A 109 18.80 7.54 8.30
N ARG A 110 19.85 6.86 8.78
CA ARG A 110 20.35 5.63 8.13
C ARG A 110 19.40 4.46 8.31
N ASP A 111 18.65 4.48 9.41
CA ASP A 111 17.72 3.45 9.83
C ASP A 111 16.47 4.15 10.39
N PRO A 112 15.60 4.67 9.51
CA PRO A 112 14.46 5.48 9.93
C PRO A 112 13.43 4.64 10.68
N ALA A 113 12.79 5.25 11.67
CA ALA A 113 11.59 4.69 12.27
C ALA A 113 10.48 4.57 11.21
N GLY A 114 9.72 3.48 11.23
CA GLY A 114 8.58 3.30 10.32
C GLY A 114 7.43 4.21 10.71
N ILE A 115 6.96 5.06 9.80
CA ILE A 115 5.79 5.93 10.03
C ILE A 115 4.80 5.69 8.90
N TYR A 116 3.56 5.37 9.27
CA TYR A 116 2.54 4.95 8.31
C TYR A 116 1.13 5.35 8.75
N ILE A 117 0.30 5.75 7.80
CA ILE A 117 -1.16 5.79 7.94
C ILE A 117 -1.74 4.85 6.88
N GLY A 118 -2.71 4.03 7.28
CA GLY A 118 -3.44 3.14 6.39
C GLY A 118 -4.93 3.38 6.44
N SER A 119 -5.64 2.90 5.41
CA SER A 119 -7.12 2.84 5.33
C SER A 119 -7.80 4.14 5.79
N THR A 120 -7.23 5.28 5.43
CA THR A 120 -7.68 6.60 5.89
C THR A 120 -8.55 7.25 4.81
N SER A 121 -9.80 7.62 5.12
CA SER A 121 -10.74 8.14 4.12
C SER A 121 -10.28 9.48 3.55
N VAL A 122 -10.05 9.54 2.22
CA VAL A 122 -9.60 10.75 1.53
C VAL A 122 -10.58 11.90 1.73
N ASP A 123 -11.88 11.63 1.60
CA ASP A 123 -12.92 12.66 1.71
C ASP A 123 -13.00 13.28 3.10
N ASN A 124 -12.60 12.54 4.13
CA ASN A 124 -12.54 13.05 5.50
C ASN A 124 -11.27 13.84 5.78
N VAL A 125 -10.10 13.39 5.30
CA VAL A 125 -8.81 13.99 5.69
C VAL A 125 -8.29 15.04 4.71
N LEU A 126 -8.68 14.96 3.45
CA LEU A 126 -8.25 15.82 2.36
C LEU A 126 -9.48 16.27 1.54
N PRO A 127 -10.48 16.94 2.16
CA PRO A 127 -11.67 17.37 1.46
C PRO A 127 -11.32 18.23 0.24
N GLY A 128 -11.89 17.90 -0.92
CA GLY A 128 -11.61 18.57 -2.19
C GLY A 128 -10.50 17.94 -3.02
N PHE A 129 -9.69 17.02 -2.47
CA PHE A 129 -8.64 16.31 -3.23
C PHE A 129 -9.19 15.61 -4.48
N ARG A 130 -10.35 14.95 -4.35
CA ARG A 130 -11.05 14.24 -5.44
C ARG A 130 -11.64 15.17 -6.52
N SER A 131 -11.65 16.49 -6.31
CA SER A 131 -11.99 17.41 -7.40
C SER A 131 -10.85 17.54 -8.43
N GLU A 132 -9.61 17.23 -8.01
CA GLU A 132 -8.41 17.32 -8.84
C GLU A 132 -7.82 15.93 -9.17
N ASN A 133 -8.00 14.95 -8.28
CA ASN A 133 -7.40 13.61 -8.39
C ASN A 133 -8.45 12.54 -8.04
N ASP A 134 -9.17 12.08 -9.06
CA ASP A 134 -10.20 11.05 -8.88
C ASP A 134 -10.22 10.12 -10.08
N LEU A 135 -10.62 8.87 -9.81
CA LEU A 135 -10.82 7.85 -10.84
C LEU A 135 -12.32 7.57 -10.90
N ARG A 136 -13.00 8.19 -11.86
CA ARG A 136 -14.44 8.03 -12.01
C ARG A 136 -14.74 6.71 -12.70
N ILE A 137 -15.50 5.86 -12.01
CA ILE A 137 -15.98 4.57 -12.53
C ILE A 137 -17.47 4.72 -12.80
N GLU A 138 -17.88 4.57 -14.06
CA GLU A 138 -19.27 4.77 -14.45
C GLU A 138 -20.20 3.81 -13.70
N GLY A 139 -21.29 4.36 -13.14
CA GLY A 139 -22.28 3.59 -12.39
C GLY A 139 -21.83 3.11 -11.01
N GLN A 140 -20.66 3.52 -10.52
CA GLN A 140 -20.15 3.16 -9.20
C GLN A 140 -19.82 4.40 -8.35
N ASP A 141 -19.91 4.23 -7.04
CA ASP A 141 -19.47 5.22 -6.04
C ASP A 141 -18.48 4.54 -5.09
N PRO A 142 -17.20 4.43 -5.49
CA PRO A 142 -16.21 3.70 -4.72
C PRO A 142 -15.84 4.46 -3.44
N LEU A 143 -15.54 3.70 -2.38
CA LEU A 143 -14.84 4.22 -1.23
C LEU A 143 -13.41 4.56 -1.63
N VAL A 144 -12.92 5.74 -1.24
CA VAL A 144 -11.56 6.18 -1.59
C VAL A 144 -10.74 6.43 -0.34
N PHE A 145 -9.61 5.73 -0.26
CA PHE A 145 -8.72 5.75 0.89
C PHE A 145 -7.29 6.14 0.49
N ILE A 146 -6.56 6.73 1.43
CA ILE A 146 -5.14 7.06 1.32
C ILE A 146 -4.32 6.17 2.25
N TRP A 147 -3.20 5.67 1.71
CA TRP A 147 -2.10 5.12 2.49
C TRP A 147 -0.88 5.98 2.26
N LEU A 148 -0.24 6.38 3.35
CA LEU A 148 0.88 7.32 3.33
C LEU A 148 1.90 6.92 4.37
N GLY A 149 3.17 6.92 4.00
CA GLY A 149 4.25 6.59 4.93
C GLY A 149 5.62 6.70 4.29
N ASN A 150 6.66 6.45 5.08
CA ASN A 150 8.02 6.30 4.56
C ASN A 150 8.28 4.85 4.12
N HIS A 151 9.51 4.36 4.24
CA HIS A 151 9.84 2.98 3.93
C HIS A 151 9.03 2.02 4.82
N SER A 152 8.20 1.18 4.21
CA SER A 152 7.25 0.33 4.93
C SER A 152 7.12 -1.04 4.29
N ARG A 153 6.89 -2.07 5.11
CA ARG A 153 6.62 -3.45 4.68
C ARG A 153 5.35 -3.94 5.35
N ILE A 154 4.25 -3.96 4.60
CA ILE A 154 2.93 -4.38 5.07
C ILE A 154 2.75 -5.86 4.75
N ALA A 155 2.57 -6.69 5.78
CA ALA A 155 2.44 -8.13 5.65
C ALA A 155 1.33 -8.53 4.66
N ALA A 156 1.50 -9.68 4.01
CA ALA A 156 0.54 -10.17 3.03
C ALA A 156 -0.85 -10.31 3.67
N HIS A 157 -1.87 -9.72 3.05
CA HIS A 157 -3.27 -9.80 3.48
C HIS A 157 -4.15 -9.78 2.24
N PHE A 158 -5.46 -9.94 2.42
CA PHE A 158 -6.43 -9.80 1.34
C PHE A 158 -7.53 -8.85 1.78
N ASP A 159 -8.18 -8.24 0.79
CA ASP A 159 -9.34 -7.39 0.99
C ASP A 159 -10.57 -8.04 0.34
N LEU A 160 -11.74 -7.74 0.91
CA LEU A 160 -13.02 -8.16 0.33
C LEU A 160 -13.39 -7.36 -0.94
N PRO A 161 -13.30 -6.02 -0.99
CA PRO A 161 -13.57 -5.29 -2.23
C PRO A 161 -12.48 -5.51 -3.28
N ASP A 162 -12.86 -5.31 -4.55
CA ASP A 162 -11.90 -5.02 -5.61
C ASP A 162 -11.19 -3.70 -5.33
N ASN A 163 -9.90 -3.63 -5.65
CA ASN A 163 -9.05 -2.47 -5.38
C ASN A 163 -8.41 -1.96 -6.68
N ILE A 164 -8.30 -0.63 -6.81
CA ILE A 164 -7.48 0.04 -7.83
C ILE A 164 -6.42 0.89 -7.12
N ALA A 165 -5.31 0.24 -6.76
CA ALA A 165 -4.22 0.85 -6.02
C ALA A 165 -3.39 1.79 -6.91
N CYS A 166 -3.69 3.09 -6.87
CA CYS A 166 -3.05 4.15 -7.63
C CYS A 166 -1.79 4.68 -6.91
N CYS A 167 -0.62 4.49 -7.53
CA CYS A 167 0.65 4.96 -7.00
C CYS A 167 0.81 6.47 -7.28
N VAL A 168 0.64 7.30 -6.25
CA VAL A 168 0.71 8.77 -6.39
C VAL A 168 2.12 9.30 -6.20
N ALA A 169 2.80 8.83 -5.15
CA ALA A 169 4.19 9.18 -4.84
C ALA A 169 4.95 7.98 -4.31
N GLY A 170 6.27 8.00 -4.52
CA GLY A 170 7.18 6.92 -4.15
C GLY A 170 7.04 5.67 -5.03
N LYS A 171 8.00 4.76 -4.93
CA LYS A 171 7.95 3.45 -5.57
C LYS A 171 7.33 2.41 -4.65
N ARG A 172 6.54 1.52 -5.24
CA ARG A 172 5.93 0.41 -4.52
C ARG A 172 6.18 -0.92 -5.21
N ARG A 173 6.33 -1.96 -4.40
CA ARG A 173 6.31 -3.35 -4.85
C ARG A 173 5.14 -4.07 -4.20
N PHE A 174 4.37 -4.77 -5.02
CA PHE A 174 3.37 -5.72 -4.57
C PHE A 174 3.86 -7.13 -4.89
N THR A 175 3.77 -8.04 -3.92
CA THR A 175 3.89 -9.48 -4.15
C THR A 175 2.52 -10.10 -3.92
N LEU A 176 1.90 -10.61 -4.99
CA LEU A 176 0.53 -11.10 -4.99
C LEU A 176 0.44 -12.61 -5.14
N PHE A 177 -0.59 -13.19 -4.53
CA PHE A 177 -0.89 -14.61 -4.59
C PHE A 177 -2.38 -14.81 -4.86
N PRO A 178 -2.75 -15.83 -5.66
CA PRO A 178 -4.13 -16.21 -5.83
C PRO A 178 -4.80 -16.56 -4.48
N PRO A 179 -6.13 -16.37 -4.33
CA PRO A 179 -6.85 -16.70 -3.09
C PRO A 179 -6.64 -18.15 -2.61
N ALA A 180 -6.40 -19.08 -3.53
CA ALA A 180 -6.14 -20.49 -3.23
C ALA A 180 -4.88 -20.73 -2.38
N GLU A 181 -3.94 -19.78 -2.34
CA GLU A 181 -2.69 -19.88 -1.57
C GLU A 181 -2.86 -19.57 -0.08
N ILE A 182 -4.08 -19.26 0.39
CA ILE A 182 -4.35 -18.98 1.81
C ILE A 182 -3.75 -20.02 2.77
N GLY A 183 -3.82 -21.31 2.41
CA GLY A 183 -3.25 -22.39 3.23
C GLY A 183 -1.72 -22.36 3.33
N ASN A 184 -1.05 -21.79 2.33
CA ASN A 184 0.41 -21.74 2.20
C ASN A 184 0.99 -20.42 2.73
N LEU A 185 0.13 -19.42 2.99
CA LEU A 185 0.51 -18.11 3.53
C LEU A 185 0.42 -18.01 5.06
N TYR A 186 0.00 -19.07 5.76
CA TYR A 186 -0.06 -19.12 7.23
C TYR A 186 -0.78 -17.91 7.85
N PRO A 187 -2.10 -17.78 7.66
CA PRO A 187 -2.87 -16.69 8.21
C PRO A 187 -2.73 -16.64 9.74
N GLY A 188 -2.53 -15.44 10.28
CA GLY A 188 -2.38 -15.20 11.71
C GLY A 188 -3.70 -15.31 12.50
N PRO A 189 -3.69 -14.92 13.78
CA PRO A 189 -4.88 -14.88 14.61
C PRO A 189 -6.00 -14.05 13.98
N ILE A 190 -7.23 -14.56 14.04
CA ILE A 190 -8.40 -13.89 13.46
C ILE A 190 -8.85 -12.70 14.33
N ASP A 191 -8.84 -12.88 15.65
CA ASP A 191 -9.40 -11.92 16.61
C ASP A 191 -8.40 -10.87 17.10
N PHE A 192 -7.13 -10.98 16.71
CA PHE A 192 -6.07 -10.07 17.12
C PHE A 192 -5.17 -9.75 15.93
N THR A 193 -5.49 -8.66 15.23
CA THR A 193 -4.81 -8.26 13.99
C THR A 193 -4.23 -6.86 14.10
N PRO A 194 -3.11 -6.54 13.42
CA PRO A 194 -2.48 -5.22 13.53
C PRO A 194 -3.31 -4.05 12.98
N ALA A 195 -4.13 -4.32 11.96
CA ALA A 195 -4.88 -3.29 11.23
C ALA A 195 -6.30 -3.74 10.85
N GLY A 196 -6.87 -4.74 11.54
CA GLY A 196 -8.22 -5.25 11.29
C GLY A 196 -8.30 -6.40 10.28
N GLN A 197 -7.30 -6.58 9.40
CA GLN A 197 -7.23 -7.69 8.45
C GLN A 197 -6.35 -8.83 8.94
N ILE A 198 -6.73 -10.06 8.58
CA ILE A 198 -5.87 -11.22 8.80
C ILE A 198 -4.65 -11.09 7.89
N ILE A 199 -3.46 -11.25 8.48
CA ILE A 199 -2.19 -11.15 7.77
C ILE A 199 -1.45 -12.48 7.79
N SER A 200 -0.58 -12.70 6.80
CA SER A 200 0.37 -13.80 6.78
C SER A 200 1.36 -13.68 7.94
N MET A 201 1.65 -14.81 8.58
CA MET A 201 2.67 -14.87 9.64
C MET A 201 4.10 -14.90 9.11
N VAL A 202 4.29 -15.02 7.80
CA VAL A 202 5.61 -15.18 7.17
C VAL A 202 6.27 -13.81 6.97
N ASP A 203 7.53 -13.67 7.38
CA ASP A 203 8.36 -12.53 6.98
C ASP A 203 8.94 -12.76 5.59
N PHE A 204 8.49 -11.99 4.60
CA PHE A 204 8.93 -12.17 3.22
C PHE A 204 10.39 -11.75 2.97
N ASP A 205 10.99 -10.90 3.81
CA ASP A 205 12.41 -10.54 3.64
C ASP A 205 13.34 -11.62 4.19
N ASN A 206 12.89 -12.33 5.23
CA ASN A 206 13.62 -13.41 5.89
C ASN A 206 12.67 -14.57 6.28
N PRO A 207 12.19 -15.36 5.30
CA PRO A 207 11.23 -16.43 5.55
C PRO A 207 11.86 -17.57 6.38
N ASP A 208 11.17 -17.95 7.45
CA ASP A 208 11.49 -19.14 8.25
C ASP A 208 10.81 -20.37 7.63
N PHE A 209 11.51 -21.09 6.77
CA PHE A 209 10.99 -22.28 6.09
C PHE A 209 10.88 -23.51 6.99
N ASP A 210 11.57 -23.54 8.13
CA ASP A 210 11.39 -24.62 9.12
C ASP A 210 10.03 -24.48 9.80
N ARG A 211 9.63 -23.25 10.13
CA ARG A 211 8.33 -22.94 10.72
C ARG A 211 7.20 -22.86 9.69
N PHE A 212 7.49 -22.37 8.48
CA PHE A 212 6.51 -22.13 7.41
C PHE A 212 6.87 -22.87 6.11
N PRO A 213 7.04 -24.20 6.13
CA PRO A 213 7.53 -24.96 4.99
C PRO A 213 6.65 -24.87 3.74
N ARG A 214 5.35 -24.61 3.90
CA ARG A 214 4.43 -24.46 2.77
C ARG A 214 4.56 -23.14 2.03
N PHE A 215 5.29 -22.19 2.58
CA PHE A 215 5.50 -20.91 1.93
C PHE A 215 6.25 -21.07 0.60
N GLU A 216 7.09 -22.10 0.46
CA GLU A 216 7.69 -22.46 -0.84
C GLU A 216 6.63 -22.73 -1.93
N GLN A 217 5.49 -23.35 -1.57
CA GLN A 217 4.40 -23.55 -2.51
C GLN A 217 3.70 -22.24 -2.88
N ALA A 218 3.52 -21.33 -1.92
CA ALA A 218 2.99 -19.99 -2.20
C ALA A 218 3.92 -19.22 -3.17
N LEU A 219 5.23 -19.30 -2.99
CA LEU A 219 6.21 -18.69 -3.90
C LEU A 219 6.10 -19.23 -5.34
N ASN A 220 5.69 -20.50 -5.49
CA ASN A 220 5.38 -21.09 -6.79
C ASN A 220 4.07 -20.58 -7.42
N ALA A 221 3.30 -19.72 -6.76
CA ALA A 221 2.16 -19.02 -7.35
C ALA A 221 2.33 -17.48 -7.33
N ALA A 222 3.35 -16.98 -6.64
CA ALA A 222 3.59 -15.56 -6.45
C ALA A 222 3.84 -14.83 -7.77
N ARG A 223 3.34 -13.61 -7.84
CA ARG A 223 3.58 -12.68 -8.94
C ARG A 223 3.90 -11.29 -8.39
N VAL A 224 4.80 -10.57 -9.05
CA VAL A 224 5.27 -9.24 -8.59
C VAL A 224 4.76 -8.14 -9.50
N ALA A 225 4.39 -7.00 -8.92
CA ALA A 225 4.13 -5.75 -9.62
C ALA A 225 4.96 -4.63 -8.98
N ASP A 226 5.76 -3.94 -9.79
CA ASP A 226 6.47 -2.73 -9.40
C ASP A 226 5.75 -1.50 -9.99
N LEU A 227 5.35 -0.58 -9.11
CA LEU A 227 4.61 0.62 -9.50
C LEU A 227 5.48 1.86 -9.32
N GLU A 228 5.49 2.70 -10.34
CA GLU A 228 6.05 4.05 -10.30
C GLU A 228 4.92 5.09 -10.18
N PRO A 229 5.23 6.34 -9.76
CA PRO A 229 4.24 7.41 -9.71
C PRO A 229 3.49 7.61 -11.03
N GLY A 230 2.16 7.40 -11.00
CA GLY A 230 1.26 7.45 -12.15
C GLY A 230 0.68 6.10 -12.56
N ASP A 231 1.27 4.99 -12.14
CA ASP A 231 0.74 3.64 -12.38
C ASP A 231 -0.37 3.30 -11.39
N ALA A 232 -1.22 2.34 -11.75
CA ALA A 232 -2.14 1.72 -10.82
C ALA A 232 -2.07 0.19 -10.93
N LEU A 233 -2.51 -0.50 -9.88
CA LEU A 233 -2.65 -1.95 -9.86
C LEU A 233 -4.11 -2.30 -9.55
N TYR A 234 -4.75 -3.02 -10.45
CA TYR A 234 -5.99 -3.71 -10.13
C TYR A 234 -5.66 -4.95 -9.30
N VAL A 235 -6.26 -5.05 -8.11
CA VAL A 235 -6.19 -6.23 -7.24
C VAL A 235 -7.62 -6.75 -7.10
N PRO A 236 -7.94 -7.92 -7.68
CA PRO A 236 -9.25 -8.50 -7.54
C PRO A 236 -9.54 -8.88 -6.09
N SER A 237 -10.82 -8.88 -5.74
CA SER A 237 -11.30 -9.37 -4.45
C SER A 237 -10.59 -10.66 -4.01
N MET A 238 -10.24 -10.74 -2.72
CA MET A 238 -9.62 -11.90 -2.05
C MET A 238 -8.19 -12.25 -2.49
N TRP A 239 -7.58 -11.51 -3.42
CA TRP A 239 -6.16 -11.71 -3.74
C TRP A 239 -5.27 -11.28 -2.58
N TRP A 240 -4.36 -12.18 -2.20
CA TRP A 240 -3.38 -11.88 -1.17
C TRP A 240 -2.31 -10.98 -1.76
N HIS A 241 -1.89 -9.96 -1.01
CA HIS A 241 -0.88 -9.01 -1.46
C HIS A 241 -0.02 -8.51 -0.29
N HIS A 242 1.29 -8.67 -0.42
CA HIS A 242 2.31 -8.02 0.41
C HIS A 242 2.70 -6.71 -0.27
N VAL A 243 2.83 -5.62 0.50
CA VAL A 243 3.11 -4.28 -0.05
C VAL A 243 4.35 -3.68 0.59
N GLU A 244 5.27 -3.24 -0.25
CA GLU A 244 6.49 -2.54 0.15
C GLU A 244 6.49 -1.12 -0.42
N GLY A 245 6.70 -0.12 0.43
CA GLY A 245 6.97 1.27 0.05
C GLY A 245 8.45 1.55 0.20
N MET A 246 9.09 2.09 -0.84
CA MET A 246 10.56 2.11 -0.93
C MET A 246 11.18 3.48 -0.70
N ASP A 247 10.41 4.56 -0.84
CA ASP A 247 10.95 5.92 -0.78
C ASP A 247 10.67 6.61 0.57
N ILE A 248 11.26 7.79 0.75
CA ILE A 248 11.10 8.64 1.95
C ILE A 248 9.64 9.01 2.19
N LEU A 249 8.87 9.23 1.12
CA LEU A 249 7.44 9.46 1.17
C LEU A 249 6.77 8.68 0.06
N ASN A 250 5.89 7.76 0.44
CA ASN A 250 5.07 6.97 -0.44
C ASN A 250 3.61 7.38 -0.22
N VAL A 251 2.87 7.66 -1.30
CA VAL A 251 1.43 8.00 -1.26
C VAL A 251 0.66 7.12 -2.24
N LEU A 252 -0.33 6.38 -1.73
CA LEU A 252 -1.22 5.49 -2.49
C LEU A 252 -2.64 6.00 -2.31
N ILE A 253 -3.40 6.06 -3.40
CA ILE A 253 -4.85 6.22 -3.35
C ILE A 253 -5.45 4.92 -3.87
N ASN A 254 -6.40 4.34 -3.15
CA ASN A 254 -7.17 3.16 -3.57
C ASN A 254 -8.65 3.54 -3.58
#